data_AF-A0A0V8QIB0-F1
#
_entry.id   AF-A0A0V8QIB0-F1
#
_cell.length_a   1.000
_cell.length_b   1.000
_cell.length_c   1.000
_cell.angle_alpha   90.00
_cell.angle_beta   90.00
_cell.angle_gamma   90.00
#
_symmetry.space_group_name_H-M   'P 1'
#
loop_
_entity.id
_entity.type
_entity.pdbx_description
1 polymer ?
#
loop_
_entity_poly.entity_id
_entity_poly.type
_entity_poly.pdbx_seq_one_letter_code
_entity_poly.pdbx_strand_id
1 'polypeptide(L)'
;MALTAREWTLLPKDEMEARQGELSPGECFKLRTELSMIHLTEEQKARMTEEEKNKFINQKYPKRTEEEKREIERQAREVFRSLLED
;
A
#
# COMPACT_ATOMS: atom_id res chain seq x y z
N MET A 1 -11.16 -16.22 -6.30
CA MET A 1 -10.63 -14.86 -6.55
C MET A 1 -9.52 -14.63 -5.55
N ALA A 2 -8.37 -14.11 -5.97
CA ALA A 2 -7.29 -13.78 -5.04
C ALA A 2 -7.60 -12.44 -4.37
N LEU A 3 -7.43 -12.36 -3.05
CA LEU A 3 -7.66 -11.14 -2.28
C LEU A 3 -6.61 -10.07 -2.64
N THR A 4 -7.00 -8.80 -2.63
CA THR A 4 -6.03 -7.71 -2.72
C THR A 4 -5.42 -7.39 -1.36
N ALA A 5 -4.23 -6.80 -1.36
CA ALA A 5 -3.52 -6.38 -0.15
C ALA A 5 -4.38 -5.47 0.75
N ARG A 6 -5.15 -4.57 0.15
CA ARG A 6 -6.01 -3.62 0.89
C ARG A 6 -7.25 -4.26 1.46
N GLU A 7 -7.90 -5.14 0.71
CA GLU A 7 -9.02 -5.94 1.23
C GLU A 7 -8.54 -6.75 2.45
N TRP A 8 -7.35 -7.34 2.36
CA TRP A 8 -6.79 -8.16 3.43
C TRP A 8 -6.49 -7.32 4.68
N THR A 9 -6.04 -6.08 4.50
CA THR A 9 -5.75 -5.16 5.63
C THR A 9 -7.01 -4.77 6.42
N LEU A 10 -8.18 -4.78 5.77
CA LEU A 10 -9.46 -4.45 6.41
C LEU A 10 -10.13 -5.65 7.09
N LEU A 11 -9.66 -6.88 6.84
CA LEU A 11 -10.21 -8.06 7.49
C LEU A 11 -9.91 -8.06 8.99
N PRO A 12 -10.76 -8.71 9.80
CA PRO A 12 -10.43 -9.04 11.19
C PRO A 12 -9.17 -9.90 11.25
N LYS A 13 -8.41 -9.79 12.34
CA LYS A 13 -7.12 -10.49 12.47
C LYS A 13 -7.23 -12.01 12.26
N ASP A 14 -8.25 -12.65 12.80
CA ASP A 14 -8.45 -14.10 12.67
C ASP A 14 -8.67 -14.52 11.20
N GLU A 15 -9.39 -13.71 10.44
CA GLU A 15 -9.62 -13.95 9.00
C GLU A 15 -8.37 -13.65 8.18
N MET A 16 -7.58 -12.65 8.57
CA MET A 16 -6.30 -12.34 7.92
C MET A 16 -5.36 -13.54 7.97
N GLU A 17 -5.23 -14.17 9.14
CA GLU A 17 -4.37 -15.35 9.36
C GLU A 17 -4.88 -16.56 8.58
N ALA A 18 -6.19 -16.84 8.65
CA ALA A 18 -6.80 -17.97 7.92
C ALA A 18 -6.64 -17.84 6.40
N ARG A 19 -6.64 -16.61 5.88
CA ARG A 19 -6.64 -16.32 4.43
C ARG A 19 -5.31 -15.79 3.91
N GLN A 20 -4.22 -15.83 4.69
CA GLN A 20 -2.91 -15.33 4.22
C GLN A 20 -2.45 -16.02 2.93
N GLY A 21 -2.85 -17.27 2.72
CA GLY A 21 -2.51 -18.07 1.53
C GLY A 21 -3.25 -17.65 0.26
N GLU A 22 -4.27 -16.80 0.36
CA GLU A 22 -5.02 -16.28 -0.79
C GLU A 22 -4.37 -15.04 -1.42
N LEU A 23 -3.36 -14.46 -0.76
CA LEU A 23 -2.60 -13.34 -1.29
C LEU A 23 -1.57 -13.82 -2.30
N SER A 24 -1.59 -13.24 -3.50
CA SER A 24 -0.53 -13.46 -4.47
C SER A 24 0.79 -12.83 -3.99
N PRO A 25 1.95 -13.30 -4.49
CA PRO A 25 3.24 -12.69 -4.15
C PRO A 25 3.31 -11.18 -4.43
N GLY A 26 2.64 -10.70 -5.48
CA GLY A 26 2.57 -9.27 -5.81
C GLY A 26 1.75 -8.45 -4.80
N GLU A 27 0.68 -9.02 -4.25
CA GLU A 27 -0.11 -8.37 -3.20
C GLU A 27 0.63 -8.39 -1.86
N CYS A 28 1.34 -9.49 -1.54
CA CYS A 28 2.26 -9.54 -0.41
C CYS A 28 3.36 -8.48 -0.48
N PHE A 29 3.87 -8.18 -1.68
CA PHE A 29 4.84 -7.10 -1.87
C PHE A 29 4.24 -5.73 -1.53
N LYS A 30 3.03 -5.45 -2.00
CA LYS A 30 2.32 -4.19 -1.69
C LYS A 30 2.05 -4.02 -0.19
N LEU A 31 1.74 -5.09 0.53
CA LEU A 31 1.61 -5.04 2.00
C LEU A 31 2.89 -4.53 2.67
N ARG A 32 4.04 -5.01 2.21
CA ARG A 32 5.35 -4.66 2.80
C ARG A 32 5.89 -3.31 2.34
N THR A 33 5.45 -2.80 1.19
CA THR A 33 5.94 -1.54 0.64
C THR A 33 4.93 -0.43 0.81
N GLU A 34 3.79 -0.53 0.14
CA GLU A 34 2.77 0.53 0.07
C GLU A 34 1.92 0.65 1.34
N LEU A 35 1.59 -0.48 1.99
CA LEU A 35 0.68 -0.51 3.14
C LEU A 35 1.41 -0.73 4.48
N SER A 36 2.74 -0.73 4.50
CA SER A 36 3.55 -1.02 5.68
C SER A 36 3.31 -0.06 6.85
N MET A 37 2.97 1.19 6.53
CA MET A 37 2.70 2.25 7.51
C MET A 37 1.23 2.31 7.96
N ILE A 38 0.37 1.44 7.43
CA ILE A 38 -1.06 1.44 7.73
C ILE A 38 -1.33 0.47 8.87
N HIS A 39 -1.59 1.01 10.06
CA HIS A 39 -1.90 0.25 11.26
C HIS A 39 -3.34 0.52 11.70
N LEU A 40 -4.28 -0.21 11.10
CA LEU A 40 -5.70 -0.14 11.51
C LEU A 40 -5.93 -1.04 12.72
N THR A 41 -6.43 -0.45 13.80
CA THR A 41 -6.92 -1.20 14.97
C THR A 41 -8.24 -1.91 14.64
N GLU A 42 -8.56 -3.00 15.35
CA GLU A 42 -9.82 -3.73 15.16
C GLU A 42 -11.05 -2.84 15.39
N GLU A 43 -10.99 -1.92 16.37
CA GLU A 43 -12.07 -0.94 16.59
C GLU A 43 -12.25 0.01 15.40
N GLN A 44 -11.16 0.47 14.77
CA GLN A 44 -11.24 1.31 13.57
C GLN A 44 -11.85 0.54 12.40
N LYS A 45 -11.43 -0.70 12.17
CA LYS A 45 -12.01 -1.56 11.11
C LYS A 45 -13.50 -1.80 11.31
N ALA A 46 -13.92 -2.02 12.56
CA ALA A 46 -15.31 -2.25 12.92
C ALA A 46 -16.19 -0.99 12.78
N ARG A 47 -15.62 0.20 13.05
CA ARG A 47 -16.33 1.49 12.91
C ARG A 47 -16.39 2.02 11.48
N MET A 48 -15.52 1.54 10.59
CA MET A 48 -15.54 1.95 9.18
C MET A 48 -16.84 1.53 8.50
N THR A 49 -17.48 2.50 7.85
CA THR A 49 -18.63 2.27 6.98
C THR A 49 -18.24 1.54 5.70
N GLU A 50 -19.21 0.92 5.02
CA GLU A 50 -19.00 0.25 3.73
C GLU A 50 -18.37 1.19 2.68
N GLU A 51 -18.77 2.47 2.72
CA GLU A 51 -18.27 3.50 1.80
C GLU A 51 -16.82 3.87 2.09
N GLU A 52 -16.43 3.98 3.36
CA GLU A 52 -15.03 4.22 3.76
C GLU A 52 -14.14 3.03 3.43
N LYS A 53 -14.62 1.80 3.64
CA LYS A 53 -13.93 0.57 3.24
C LYS A 53 -13.72 0.54 1.73
N ASN A 54 -14.78 0.82 0.96
CA ASN A 54 -14.70 0.89 -0.50
C ASN A 54 -13.75 1.99 -0.97
N LYS A 55 -13.75 3.16 -0.31
CA LYS A 55 -12.83 4.25 -0.62
C LYS A 55 -11.39 3.82 -0.36
N PHE A 56 -11.10 3.16 0.75
CA PHE A 56 -9.77 2.65 1.07
C PHE A 56 -9.29 1.61 0.06
N ILE A 57 -10.11 0.60 -0.24
CA ILE A 57 -9.79 -0.47 -1.19
C ILE A 57 -9.51 0.13 -2.58
N ASN A 58 -10.43 0.99 -3.05
CA ASN A 58 -10.37 1.58 -4.37
C ASN A 58 -9.53 2.87 -4.44
N GLN A 59 -8.85 3.26 -3.36
CA GLN A 59 -8.05 4.48 -3.32
C GLN A 59 -6.88 4.35 -4.30
N LYS A 60 -7.06 4.70 -5.57
CA LYS A 60 -5.93 4.79 -6.49
C LYS A 60 -4.99 5.83 -5.89
N TYR A 61 -3.76 5.45 -5.55
CA TYR A 61 -2.72 6.46 -5.35
C TYR A 61 -2.78 7.36 -6.57
N PRO A 62 -2.79 8.70 -6.41
CA PRO A 62 -2.75 9.57 -7.57
C PRO A 62 -1.61 9.08 -8.44
N LYS A 63 -1.93 8.68 -9.68
CA LYS A 63 -0.90 8.29 -10.63
C LYS A 63 -0.04 9.54 -10.78
N ARG A 64 1.18 9.49 -10.25
CA ARG A 64 2.14 10.59 -10.42
C ARG A 64 2.16 10.97 -11.88
N THR A 65 2.05 12.26 -12.17
CA THR A 65 2.13 12.74 -13.55
C THR A 65 3.52 12.38 -14.10
N GLU A 66 3.66 12.31 -15.43
CA GLU A 66 4.98 12.06 -16.03
C GLU A 66 6.01 13.13 -15.62
N GLU A 67 5.54 14.34 -15.32
CA GLU A 67 6.36 15.44 -14.85
C GLU A 67 6.87 15.22 -13.41
N GLU A 68 6.00 14.80 -12.49
CA GLU A 68 6.39 14.44 -11.11
C GLU A 68 7.38 13.27 -11.09
N LYS A 69 7.21 12.27 -11.96
CA LYS A 69 8.16 11.16 -12.07
C LYS A 69 9.55 11.62 -12.52
N ARG A 70 9.60 12.50 -13.53
CA ARG A 70 10.87 13.07 -14.04
C ARG A 70 11.57 13.91 -12.99
N GLU A 71 10.82 14.67 -12.19
CA GLU A 71 11.40 15.48 -11.12
C GLU A 71 12.01 14.60 -10.03
N ILE A 72 11.31 13.53 -9.62
CA ILE A 72 11.85 12.55 -8.66
C ILE A 72 13.10 11.86 -9.22
N GLU A 73 13.10 11.49 -10.50
CA GLU A 73 14.28 10.87 -11.14
C GLU A 73 15.47 11.83 -11.19
N ARG A 74 15.23 13.12 -11.48
CA ARG A 74 16.27 14.15 -11.47
C ARG A 74 16.86 14.31 -10.07
N GLN A 75 16.01 14.46 -9.06
CA GLN A 75 16.44 14.59 -7.66
C GLN A 75 17.22 13.35 -7.20
N ALA A 76 16.74 12.15 -7.54
CA ALA A 76 17.43 10.91 -7.21
C ALA A 76 18.83 10.82 -7.86
N ARG A 77 18.97 11.25 -9.13
CA ARG A 77 20.28 11.30 -9.80
C ARG A 77 21.23 12.30 -9.16
N GLU A 78 20.72 13.44 -8.71
CA GLU A 78 21.52 14.49 -8.07
C GLU A 78 22.04 14.02 -6.70
N VAL A 79 21.16 13.44 -5.88
CA VAL A 79 21.53 12.81 -4.60
C VAL A 79 22.54 11.67 -4.82
N PHE A 80 22.33 10.83 -5.82
CA PHE A 80 23.25 9.72 -6.12
C PHE A 80 24.62 10.23 -6.59
N ARG A 81 24.66 11.32 -7.35
CA ARG A 81 25.91 11.96 -7.77
C ARG A 81 26.66 12.53 -6.58
N SER A 82 26.00 13.28 -5.70
CA SER A 82 26.64 13.82 -4.50
C SER A 82 27.21 12.71 -3.61
N LEU A 83 26.54 11.55 -3.54
CA LEU A 83 27.00 10.41 -2.75
C LEU A 83 28.25 9.69 -3.32
N LEU A 84 28.56 9.87 -4.61
CA LEU A 84 29.72 9.29 -5.28
C LEU A 84 30.91 10.25 -5.36
N GLU A 85 30.66 11.53 -5.12
CA GLU A 85 31.68 12.59 -5.12
C GLU A 85 32.26 12.85 -3.70
N ASP A 86 31.70 12.24 -2.66
CA ASP A 86 32.27 12.08 -1.30
C ASP A 86 33.03 10.74 -1.14
#